data_AF-A0A7C6FC31-F1
#
_entry.id   AF-A0A7C6FC31-F1
#
_cell.length_a   1.000
_cell.length_b   1.000
_cell.length_c   1.000
_cell.angle_alpha   90.00
_cell.angle_beta   90.00
_cell.angle_gamma   90.00
#
_symmetry.space_group_name_H-M   'P 1'
#
loop_
_entity.id
_entity.type
_entity.pdbx_description
1 polymer ?
#
loop_
_entity_poly.entity_id
_entity_poly.type
_entity_poly.pdbx_seq_one_letter_code
_entity_poly.pdbx_strand_id
1 'polypeptide(L)'
;QKSSNEVRKTALQLQKDKWLRKLIDNALEQTMDEFGWSNLADLGAYINNKSSFSPINYGYKKLSTLLKVMDVYDLYLDKESKQMSVRVKNYKA
;
A
#
# COMPACT_ATOMS: atom_id res chain seq x y z
N GLN A 1 21.59 17.66 -5.72
CA GLN A 1 20.65 17.00 -4.78
C GLN A 1 19.29 17.67 -4.94
N LYS A 2 18.32 17.04 -5.63
CA LYS A 2 16.97 17.61 -5.79
C LYS A 2 16.03 16.94 -4.81
N SER A 3 15.93 17.51 -3.60
CA SER A 3 14.81 17.25 -2.69
C SER A 3 13.63 18.07 -3.21
N SER A 4 12.79 17.48 -4.06
CA SER A 4 11.54 18.11 -4.46
C SER A 4 10.66 18.26 -3.20
N ASN A 5 10.30 19.51 -2.90
CA ASN A 5 9.30 19.89 -1.91
C ASN A 5 7.90 19.42 -2.36
N GLU A 6 7.70 18.12 -2.55
CA GLU A 6 6.35 17.57 -2.70
C GLU A 6 5.74 17.45 -1.31
N VAL A 7 4.71 18.28 -1.07
CA VAL A 7 3.94 18.27 0.18
C VAL A 7 3.37 16.86 0.36
N ARG A 8 3.83 16.18 1.41
CA ARG A 8 3.35 14.84 1.78
C ARG A 8 1.83 14.82 1.87
N LYS A 9 1.17 13.98 1.05
CA LYS A 9 -0.29 13.89 1.05
C LYS A 9 -0.80 13.37 2.39
N THR A 10 -1.85 13.99 2.91
CA THR A 10 -2.49 13.60 4.17
C THR A 10 -3.29 12.31 4.03
N ALA A 11 -3.64 11.67 5.15
CA ALA A 11 -4.51 10.49 5.16
C ALA A 11 -5.80 10.73 4.36
N LEU A 12 -6.49 11.86 4.60
CA LEU A 12 -7.72 12.20 3.90
C LEU A 12 -7.53 12.38 2.39
N GLN A 13 -6.41 12.95 1.96
CA GLN A 13 -6.10 13.10 0.53
C GLN A 13 -5.81 11.75 -0.14
N LEU A 14 -5.03 10.88 0.51
CA LEU A 14 -4.74 9.54 0.00
C LEU A 14 -6.01 8.68 -0.07
N GLN A 15 -6.85 8.77 0.96
CA GLN A 15 -8.15 8.15 0.98
C GLN A 15 -9.04 8.72 -0.16
N LYS A 16 -9.11 10.02 -0.38
CA LYS A 16 -9.97 10.55 -1.47
C LYS A 16 -9.46 10.24 -2.89
N ASP A 17 -8.23 9.78 -3.04
CA ASP A 17 -7.67 9.37 -4.33
C ASP A 17 -8.25 8.01 -4.77
N LYS A 18 -9.26 8.07 -5.65
CA LYS A 18 -9.97 6.89 -6.17
C LYS A 18 -9.06 5.97 -6.97
N TRP A 19 -8.12 6.52 -7.73
CA TRP A 19 -7.21 5.73 -8.55
C TRP A 19 -6.24 4.95 -7.65
N LEU A 20 -5.68 5.61 -6.64
CA LEU A 20 -4.81 4.98 -5.65
C LEU A 20 -5.51 3.82 -4.93
N ARG A 21 -6.73 4.05 -4.42
CA ARG A 21 -7.49 2.98 -3.76
C ARG A 21 -7.74 1.80 -4.69
N LYS A 22 -8.28 2.06 -5.87
CA LYS A 22 -8.59 1.00 -6.84
C LYS A 22 -7.35 0.20 -7.23
N LEU A 23 -6.20 0.87 -7.39
CA LEU A 23 -4.95 0.19 -7.69
C LEU A 23 -4.52 -0.75 -6.57
N ILE A 24 -4.55 -0.29 -5.31
CA ILE A 24 -4.15 -1.09 -4.15
C ILE A 24 -5.15 -2.22 -3.89
N ASP A 25 -6.46 -1.95 -3.95
CA ASP A 25 -7.52 -2.94 -3.72
C ASP A 25 -7.45 -4.05 -4.77
N ASN A 26 -7.33 -3.69 -6.05
CA ASN A 26 -7.14 -4.68 -7.12
C ASN A 26 -5.86 -5.50 -6.93
N ALA A 27 -4.78 -4.88 -6.44
CA ALA A 27 -3.54 -5.60 -6.22
C ALA A 27 -3.69 -6.58 -5.04
N LEU A 28 -4.34 -6.17 -3.95
CA LEU A 28 -4.66 -7.03 -2.81
C LEU A 28 -5.51 -8.22 -3.23
N GLU A 29 -6.56 -8.01 -4.03
CA GLU A 29 -7.42 -9.09 -4.53
C GLU A 29 -6.64 -10.18 -5.30
N GLN A 30 -5.52 -9.81 -5.94
CA GLN A 30 -4.71 -10.72 -6.75
C GLN A 30 -3.60 -11.41 -5.96
N THR A 31 -3.24 -10.87 -4.80
CA THR A 31 -2.08 -11.32 -4.02
C THR A 31 -2.42 -11.79 -2.61
N MET A 32 -3.67 -11.63 -2.17
CA MET A 32 -4.12 -12.09 -0.87
C MET A 32 -4.31 -13.61 -0.83
N ASP A 33 -4.07 -14.18 0.34
CA ASP A 33 -4.44 -15.54 0.69
C ASP A 33 -5.94 -15.66 1.03
N GLU A 34 -6.36 -16.86 1.41
CA GLU A 34 -7.75 -17.16 1.81
C GLU A 34 -8.22 -16.41 3.07
N PHE A 35 -7.30 -15.78 3.81
CA PHE A 35 -7.58 -14.98 5.01
C PHE A 35 -7.52 -13.47 4.75
N GLY A 36 -7.37 -13.08 3.48
CA GLY A 36 -7.30 -11.70 3.00
C GLY A 36 -5.93 -11.04 3.23
N TRP A 37 -4.91 -11.79 3.63
CA TRP A 37 -3.57 -11.24 3.83
C TRP A 37 -2.73 -11.37 2.57
N SER A 38 -2.12 -10.28 2.15
CA SER A 38 -1.12 -10.27 1.09
C SER A 38 0.27 -10.02 1.67
N ASN A 39 1.29 -10.72 1.17
CA ASN A 39 2.67 -10.31 1.36
C ASN A 39 2.87 -8.93 0.69
N LEU A 40 3.49 -7.98 1.39
CA LEU A 40 3.69 -6.62 0.90
C LEU A 40 4.69 -6.56 -0.27
N ALA A 41 5.69 -7.45 -0.31
CA ALA A 41 6.63 -7.53 -1.41
C ALA A 41 5.92 -7.96 -2.69
N ASP A 42 5.04 -8.97 -2.61
CA ASP A 42 4.26 -9.46 -3.75
C ASP A 42 3.25 -8.41 -4.22
N LEU A 43 2.56 -7.74 -3.29
CA LEU A 43 1.69 -6.61 -3.60
C LEU A 43 2.45 -5.51 -4.38
N GLY A 44 3.64 -5.14 -3.88
CA GLY A 44 4.49 -4.13 -4.51
C GLY A 44 4.96 -4.54 -5.91
N ALA A 45 5.36 -5.80 -6.08
CA ALA A 45 5.76 -6.36 -7.37
C ALA A 45 4.60 -6.34 -8.36
N TYR A 46 3.40 -6.75 -7.94
CA TYR A 46 2.20 -6.72 -8.77
C TYR A 46 1.89 -5.29 -9.25
N ILE A 47 1.88 -4.32 -8.33
CA ILE A 47 1.61 -2.91 -8.64
C ILE A 47 2.64 -2.35 -9.65
N ASN A 48 3.93 -2.62 -9.44
CA ASN A 48 5.01 -2.16 -10.32
C ASN A 48 4.89 -2.77 -11.73
N ASN A 49 4.42 -4.02 -11.84
CA ASN A 49 4.26 -4.68 -13.13
C ASN A 49 3.03 -4.20 -13.90
N LYS A 50 2.04 -3.60 -13.23
CA LYS A 50 0.75 -3.21 -13.82
C LYS A 50 0.55 -1.70 -13.94
N SER A 51 1.42 -0.90 -13.34
CA SER A 51 1.28 0.56 -13.33
C SER A 51 2.62 1.26 -13.16
N SER A 52 2.68 2.54 -13.54
CA SER A 52 3.80 3.45 -13.25
C SER A 52 3.73 4.05 -11.84
N PHE A 53 2.97 3.43 -10.93
CA PHE A 53 2.79 3.92 -9.57
C PHE A 53 4.13 4.05 -8.84
N SER A 54 4.26 5.15 -8.09
CA SER A 54 5.35 5.35 -7.15
C SER A 54 4.84 6.07 -5.90
N PRO A 55 5.12 5.56 -4.69
CA PRO A 55 4.79 6.27 -3.44
C PRO A 55 5.41 7.67 -3.35
N ILE A 56 6.48 7.93 -4.10
CA ILE A 56 7.18 9.23 -4.11
C ILE A 56 6.26 10.33 -4.62
N ASN A 57 5.41 10.06 -5.62
CA ASN A 57 4.42 11.00 -6.17
C ASN A 57 3.34 11.41 -5.14
N TYR A 58 3.36 10.79 -3.97
CA TYR A 58 2.48 11.05 -2.84
C TYR A 58 3.23 11.61 -1.63
N GLY A 59 4.54 11.84 -1.75
CA GLY A 59 5.44 12.28 -0.68
C GLY A 59 5.87 11.17 0.29
N TYR A 60 5.85 9.91 -0.16
CA TYR A 60 6.23 8.74 0.64
C TYR A 60 7.41 8.00 0.02
N LYS A 61 8.41 7.63 0.84
CA LYS A 61 9.56 6.85 0.36
C LYS A 61 9.27 5.36 0.18
N LYS A 62 8.27 4.83 0.89
CA LYS A 62 7.95 3.40 0.96
C LYS A 62 6.46 3.19 0.84
N LEU A 63 6.07 2.12 0.14
CA LEU A 63 4.67 1.67 0.06
C LEU A 63 4.09 1.41 1.46
N SER A 64 4.83 0.73 2.34
CA SER A 64 4.39 0.46 3.72
C SER A 64 4.05 1.73 4.50
N THR A 65 4.84 2.80 4.35
CA THR A 65 4.56 4.08 5.03
C THR A 65 3.31 4.75 4.46
N LEU A 66 3.13 4.71 3.13
CA LEU A 66 1.93 5.24 2.48
C LEU A 66 0.67 4.50 2.97
N LEU A 67 0.69 3.16 2.95
CA LEU A 67 -0.43 2.32 3.39
C LEU A 67 -0.77 2.55 4.87
N LYS A 68 0.25 2.67 5.73
CA LYS A 68 0.05 3.02 7.14
C LYS A 68 -0.67 4.36 7.33
N VAL A 69 -0.36 5.37 6.52
CA VAL A 69 -1.00 6.69 6.64
C VAL A 69 -2.41 6.68 6.07
N MET A 70 -2.67 5.89 5.03
CA MET A 70 -4.03 5.73 4.51
C MET A 70 -4.98 5.23 5.59
N ASP A 71 -4.50 4.45 6.56
CA ASP A 71 -5.24 4.00 7.73
C ASP A 71 -6.53 3.21 7.42
N VAL A 72 -6.61 2.64 6.20
CA VAL A 72 -7.69 1.73 5.75
C VAL A 72 -7.23 0.28 5.62
N TYR A 73 -5.93 0.05 5.80
CA TYR A 73 -5.30 -1.26 5.75
C TYR A 73 -4.64 -1.58 7.09
N ASP A 74 -4.70 -2.86 7.48
CA ASP A 74 -3.88 -3.44 8.53
C ASP A 74 -2.52 -3.81 7.96
N LEU A 75 -1.46 -3.56 8.73
CA LEU A 75 -0.12 -4.02 8.40
C LEU A 75 0.44 -4.84 9.57
N TYR A 76 0.89 -6.04 9.25
CA TYR A 76 1.55 -6.94 10.18
C TYR A 76 3.02 -7.10 9.78
N LEU A 77 3.93 -7.01 10.75
CA LEU A 77 5.36 -7.32 10.56
C LEU A 77 5.68 -8.55 11.39
N ASP A 78 6.01 -9.64 10.72
CA ASP A 78 6.52 -10.84 11.36
C ASP A 78 7.88 -10.53 12.01
N LYS A 79 8.03 -10.87 13.29
CA LYS A 79 9.25 -10.52 14.05
C LYS A 79 10.44 -11.40 13.69
N GLU A 80 10.22 -12.60 13.18
CA GLU A 80 11.26 -13.57 12.84
C GLU A 80 11.67 -13.43 11.38
N SER A 81 10.72 -13.66 10.47
CA SER A 81 10.96 -13.61 9.02
C SER A 81 11.16 -12.19 8.48
N LYS A 82 10.75 -11.16 9.26
CA LYS A 82 10.68 -9.76 8.84
C LYS A 82 9.74 -9.52 7.65
N GLN A 83 8.91 -10.51 7.29
CA GLN A 83 7.88 -10.34 6.28
C GLN A 83 6.84 -9.33 6.75
N MET A 84 6.44 -8.43 5.85
CA MET A 84 5.32 -7.54 6.08
C MET A 84 4.12 -8.04 5.30
N SER A 85 2.98 -8.16 5.95
CA SER A 85 1.70 -8.52 5.34
C SER A 85 0.71 -7.37 5.47
N VAL A 86 -0.21 -7.25 4.52
CA VAL A 86 -1.23 -6.19 4.47
C VAL A 86 -2.59 -6.77 4.14
N ARG A 87 -3.64 -6.21 4.76
CA ARG A 87 -5.04 -6.59 4.56
C ARG A 87 -5.96 -5.37 4.71
N VAL A 88 -7.13 -5.38 4.09
CA VAL A 88 -8.17 -4.36 4.32
C VAL A 88 -8.73 -4.48 5.75
N LYS A 89 -8.85 -3.36 6.49
CA LYS A 89 -9.26 -3.37 7.92
C LYS A 89 -10.61 -4.03 8.22
N ASN A 90 -11.52 -4.06 7.25
CA ASN A 90 -12.85 -4.65 7.37
C ASN A 90 -13.05 -5.77 6.36
N TYR A 91 -11.98 -6.49 6.02
CA TYR A 91 -12.06 -7.61 5.09
C TYR A 91 -13.13 -8.62 5.53
N LYS A 92 -13.96 -9.03 4.57
CA LYS A 92 -14.95 -10.09 4.73
C LYS A 92 -14.62 -11.15 3.68
N ALA A 93 -14.45 -12.39 4.12
CA ALA A 93 -14.30 -13.54 3.26
C ALA A 93 -15.59 -13.83 2.50
#